data_AF-A0A535P1G4-F1
#
_entry.id   AF-A0A535P1G4-F1
#
_cell.length_a   1.000
_cell.length_b   1.000
_cell.length_c   1.000
_cell.angle_alpha   90.00
_cell.angle_beta   90.00
_cell.angle_gamma   90.00
#
_symmetry.space_group_name_H-M   'P 1'
#
loop_
_entity.id
_entity.type
_entity.pdbx_description
1 polymer ?
#
loop_
_entity_poly.entity_id
_entity_poly.type
_entity_poly.pdbx_seq_one_letter_code
_entity_poly.pdbx_strand_id
1 'polypeptide(L)'
;AAPPALTALSIVIGVGAAIVQALGLVRWPFAVPELARRYVAAAGPEGEATRRSIEITFATLHRLLGVGIGEHLGYLLTGLWTLLVAASILATAVLPGWLGVIRVPIGVALLIGTLEFVGPNEKDGWPLAGTIVPIAYVAWSLWLILLGVFLII
;
A
#
# COMPACT_ATOMS: atom_id res chain seq x y z
N ALA A 1 6.16 17.43 -23.56
CA ALA A 1 6.30 16.13 -22.86
C ALA A 1 6.90 16.39 -21.48
N ALA A 2 6.65 15.53 -20.49
CA ALA A 2 7.26 15.66 -19.17
C ALA A 2 8.79 15.51 -19.26
N PRO A 3 9.58 16.11 -18.35
CA PRO A 3 11.02 15.94 -18.32
C PRO A 3 11.41 14.45 -18.24
N PRO A 4 12.44 13.97 -18.98
CA PRO A 4 12.80 12.56 -19.02
C PRO A 4 13.04 11.94 -17.63
N ALA A 5 13.66 12.69 -16.72
CA ALA A 5 13.90 12.26 -15.35
C ALA A 5 12.59 12.02 -14.57
N LEU A 6 11.58 12.88 -14.75
CA LEU A 6 10.27 12.73 -14.10
C LEU A 6 9.55 11.48 -14.59
N THR A 7 9.60 11.22 -15.90
CA THR A 7 9.04 10.00 -16.50
C THR A 7 9.72 8.75 -15.95
N ALA A 8 11.06 8.70 -15.95
CA ALA A 8 11.81 7.56 -15.44
C ALA A 8 11.52 7.29 -13.96
N LEU A 9 11.50 8.34 -13.13
CA LEU A 9 11.19 8.23 -11.71
C LEU A 9 9.76 7.73 -11.48
N SER A 10 8.79 8.23 -12.23
CA SER A 10 7.40 7.76 -12.15
C SER A 10 7.27 6.27 -12.45
N ILE A 11 8.00 5.77 -13.45
CA ILE A 11 7.99 4.34 -13.80
C ILE A 11 8.62 3.51 -12.68
N VAL A 12 9.83 3.88 -12.24
CA VAL A 12 10.56 3.12 -11.21
C VAL A 12 9.77 3.04 -9.90
N ILE A 13 9.24 4.18 -9.43
CA ILE A 13 8.46 4.23 -8.19
C ILE A 13 7.14 3.47 -8.35
N GLY A 14 6.46 3.60 -9.49
CA GLY A 14 5.20 2.88 -9.75
C GLY A 14 5.38 1.36 -9.80
N VAL A 15 6.42 0.88 -10.48
CA VAL A 15 6.77 -0.55 -10.50
C VAL A 15 7.15 -1.03 -9.09
N GLY A 16 7.94 -0.24 -8.36
CA GLY A 16 8.25 -0.53 -6.97
C GLY A 16 7.00 -0.67 -6.10
N ALA A 17 6.04 0.27 -6.23
CA ALA A 17 4.77 0.23 -5.50
C ALA A 17 3.99 -1.07 -5.79
N ALA A 18 3.90 -1.46 -7.06
CA ALA A 18 3.24 -2.70 -7.46
C ALA A 18 3.92 -3.94 -6.86
N ILE A 19 5.26 -3.99 -6.88
CA ILE A 19 6.03 -5.12 -6.33
C ILE A 19 5.81 -5.25 -4.82
N VAL A 20 5.97 -4.17 -4.05
CA VAL A 20 5.83 -4.25 -2.59
C VAL A 20 4.40 -4.61 -2.18
N GLN A 21 3.40 -4.08 -2.87
CA GLN A 21 1.99 -4.42 -2.64
C GLN A 21 1.71 -5.90 -2.96
N ALA A 22 2.22 -6.41 -4.08
CA ALA A 22 2.09 -7.81 -4.44
C ALA A 22 2.76 -8.73 -3.40
N LEU A 23 3.98 -8.39 -2.96
CA LEU A 23 4.70 -9.14 -1.93
C LEU A 23 3.96 -9.15 -0.59
N GLY A 24 3.38 -8.01 -0.19
CA GLY A 24 2.55 -7.95 1.00
C GLY A 24 1.33 -8.86 0.88
N LEU A 25 0.60 -8.77 -0.23
CA LEU A 25 -0.63 -9.51 -0.46
C LEU A 25 -0.43 -11.02 -0.63
N VAL A 26 0.75 -11.47 -1.09
CA VAL A 26 1.09 -12.89 -1.29
C VAL A 26 0.84 -13.75 -0.04
N ARG A 27 0.90 -13.18 1.16
CA ARG A 27 0.60 -13.95 2.38
C ARG A 27 -0.84 -14.49 2.43
N TRP A 28 -1.80 -13.79 1.83
CA TRP A 28 -3.22 -14.16 1.86
C TRP A 28 -3.57 -15.43 1.10
N PRO A 29 -3.12 -15.64 -0.15
CA PRO A 29 -3.39 -16.89 -0.86
C PRO A 29 -2.49 -18.06 -0.42
N PHE A 30 -1.28 -17.79 0.10
CA PHE A 30 -0.30 -18.84 0.37
C PHE A 30 -0.14 -19.17 1.86
N ALA A 31 0.33 -18.22 2.68
CA ALA A 31 0.71 -18.48 4.06
C ALA A 31 -0.50 -18.62 4.99
N VAL A 32 -1.45 -17.69 4.91
CA VAL A 32 -2.61 -17.63 5.83
C VAL A 32 -3.47 -18.90 5.77
N PRO A 33 -3.85 -19.44 4.59
CA PRO A 33 -4.70 -20.63 4.51
C PRO A 33 -3.99 -21.88 5.06
N GLU A 34 -2.68 -21.99 4.84
CA GLU A 34 -1.88 -23.10 5.36
C GLU A 34 -1.77 -23.07 6.89
N LEU A 35 -1.44 -21.90 7.45
CA LEU A 35 -1.38 -21.71 8.90
C LEU A 35 -2.74 -21.99 9.55
N ALA A 36 -3.83 -21.53 8.95
CA ALA A 36 -5.19 -21.77 9.44
C ALA A 36 -5.54 -23.27 9.48
N ARG A 37 -5.25 -24.02 8.41
CA ARG A 37 -5.48 -25.48 8.39
C ARG A 37 -4.70 -26.21 9.49
N ARG A 38 -3.42 -25.87 9.67
CA ARG A 38 -2.60 -26.45 10.74
C ARG A 38 -3.09 -26.09 12.14
N TYR A 39 -3.59 -24.88 12.32
CA TYR A 39 -4.12 -24.43 13.61
C TYR A 39 -5.34 -25.25 14.04
N VAL A 40 -6.27 -25.48 13.10
CA VAL A 40 -7.48 -26.28 13.33
C VAL A 40 -7.13 -27.76 13.53
N ALA A 41 -6.16 -28.29 12.77
CA ALA A 41 -5.72 -29.68 12.87
C ALA A 41 -4.90 -30.00 14.14
N ALA A 42 -4.41 -28.99 14.87
CA ALA A 42 -3.61 -29.18 16.07
C ALA A 42 -4.42 -29.93 17.15
N ALA A 43 -3.94 -31.09 17.59
CA ALA A 43 -4.65 -31.95 18.54
C ALA A 43 -3.68 -32.68 19.48
N GLY A 44 -4.23 -33.31 20.52
CA GLY A 44 -3.46 -34.07 21.50
C GLY A 44 -2.70 -33.19 22.50
N PRO A 45 -1.79 -33.78 23.29
CA PRO A 45 -1.06 -33.10 24.37
C PRO A 45 -0.24 -31.89 23.91
N GLU A 46 0.20 -31.88 22.64
CA GLU A 46 1.02 -30.81 22.04
C GLU A 46 0.20 -29.80 21.21
N GLY A 47 -1.13 -29.95 21.16
CA GLY A 47 -2.00 -29.12 20.32
C GLY A 47 -1.88 -27.63 20.64
N GLU A 48 -1.86 -27.27 21.93
CA GLU A 48 -1.74 -25.86 22.36
C GLU A 48 -0.36 -25.26 22.03
N ALA A 49 0.72 -26.03 22.22
CA ALA A 49 2.06 -25.58 21.84
C ALA A 49 2.17 -25.34 20.33
N THR A 50 1.53 -26.21 19.53
CA THR A 50 1.44 -26.07 18.07
C THR A 50 0.67 -24.81 17.68
N ARG A 51 -0.50 -24.57 18.28
CA ARG A 51 -1.32 -23.37 18.04
C ARG A 51 -0.55 -22.09 18.33
N ARG A 52 0.12 -22.01 19.48
CA ARG A 52 0.93 -20.84 19.87
C ARG A 52 2.07 -20.57 18.90
N SER A 53 2.72 -21.63 18.40
CA SER A 53 3.78 -21.49 17.39
C SER A 53 3.24 -20.93 16.06
N ILE A 54 2.03 -21.36 15.67
CA ILE A 54 1.35 -20.86 14.48
C ILE A 54 0.95 -19.39 14.65
N GLU A 55 0.43 -19.00 15.81
CA GLU A 55 0.07 -17.61 16.14
C GLU A 55 1.28 -16.68 16.04
N ILE A 56 2.43 -17.06 16.61
CA ILE A 56 3.69 -16.28 16.51
C ILE A 56 4.16 -16.19 15.06
N THR A 57 4.05 -17.27 14.30
CA THR A 57 4.42 -17.30 12.88
C THR A 57 3.52 -16.37 12.07
N PHE A 58 2.21 -16.43 12.29
CA PHE A 58 1.24 -15.53 11.66
C PHE A 58 1.52 -14.08 12.02
N ALA A 59 1.74 -13.76 13.30
CA ALA A 59 2.02 -12.42 13.76
C ALA A 59 3.31 -11.85 13.11
N THR A 60 4.37 -12.67 13.04
CA THR A 60 5.63 -12.30 12.39
C THR A 60 5.43 -11.99 10.90
N LEU A 61 4.72 -12.88 10.17
CA LEU A 61 4.43 -12.67 8.75
C LEU A 61 3.53 -11.46 8.52
N HIS A 62 2.53 -11.26 9.37
CA HIS A 62 1.63 -10.11 9.30
C HIS A 62 2.40 -8.80 9.52
N ARG A 63 3.28 -8.75 10.52
CA ARG A 63 4.08 -7.56 10.82
C ARG A 63 5.11 -7.25 9.72
N LEU A 64 5.80 -8.26 9.19
CA LEU A 64 6.81 -8.05 8.16
C LEU A 64 6.18 -7.80 6.79
N LEU A 65 5.40 -8.76 6.27
CA LEU A 65 4.86 -8.67 4.91
C LEU A 65 3.65 -7.74 4.84
N GLY A 66 2.80 -7.74 5.86
CA GLY A 66 1.64 -6.88 5.91
C GLY A 66 1.99 -5.45 6.23
N VAL A 67 2.35 -5.20 7.48
CA VAL A 67 2.56 -3.85 7.98
C VAL A 67 3.81 -3.22 7.36
N GLY A 68 4.96 -3.91 7.40
CA GLY A 68 6.23 -3.37 6.89
C GLY A 68 6.27 -3.20 5.38
N ILE A 69 6.02 -4.27 4.62
CA ILE A 69 6.16 -4.25 3.16
C ILE A 69 4.88 -3.77 2.47
N GLY A 70 3.73 -4.35 2.78
CA GLY A 70 2.48 -4.01 2.10
C GLY A 70 1.97 -2.62 2.46
N GLU A 71 1.88 -2.28 3.73
CA GLU A 71 1.29 -1.03 4.20
C GLU A 71 2.33 0.09 4.16
N HIS A 72 3.42 -0.01 4.94
CA HIS A 72 4.39 1.10 5.04
C HIS A 72 5.07 1.42 3.70
N LEU A 73 5.74 0.45 3.06
CA LEU A 73 6.36 0.69 1.75
C LEU A 73 5.32 0.89 0.64
N GLY A 74 4.18 0.20 0.69
CA GLY A 74 3.11 0.37 -0.29
C GLY A 74 2.52 1.78 -0.26
N TYR A 75 2.23 2.33 0.92
CA TYR A 75 1.73 3.69 1.09
C TYR A 75 2.77 4.73 0.63
N LEU A 76 4.04 4.49 0.96
CA LEU A 76 5.15 5.38 0.59
C LEU A 76 5.29 5.48 -0.93
N LEU A 77 5.42 4.33 -1.60
CA LEU A 77 5.65 4.29 -3.03
C LEU A 77 4.40 4.69 -3.82
N THR A 78 3.20 4.30 -3.37
CA THR A 78 1.94 4.71 -4.02
C THR A 78 1.69 6.21 -3.86
N GLY A 79 1.93 6.76 -2.66
CA GLY A 79 1.83 8.19 -2.40
C GLY A 79 2.81 9.00 -3.24
N LEU A 80 4.10 8.60 -3.26
CA LEU A 80 5.12 9.26 -4.08
C LEU A 80 4.80 9.17 -5.57
N TRP A 81 4.42 7.98 -6.06
CA TRP A 81 4.00 7.79 -7.45
C TRP A 81 2.86 8.72 -7.82
N THR A 82 1.85 8.85 -6.95
CA THR A 82 0.69 9.71 -7.17
C THR A 82 1.11 11.18 -7.33
N LEU A 83 2.06 11.65 -6.52
CA LEU A 83 2.60 13.01 -6.64
C LEU A 83 3.44 13.21 -7.91
N LEU A 84 4.22 12.21 -8.32
CA LEU A 84 4.99 12.26 -9.57
C LEU A 84 4.08 12.32 -10.80
N VAL A 85 3.00 11.53 -10.80
CA VAL A 85 1.97 11.59 -11.85
C VAL A 85 1.25 12.94 -11.85
N ALA A 86 0.98 13.51 -10.67
CA ALA A 86 0.44 14.86 -10.57
C ALA A 86 1.36 15.90 -11.23
N ALA A 87 2.65 15.87 -10.90
CA ALA A 87 3.66 16.74 -11.48
C ALA A 87 3.76 16.57 -13.00
N SER A 88 3.69 15.32 -13.50
CA SER A 88 3.72 15.03 -14.93
C SER A 88 2.54 15.64 -15.68
N ILE A 89 1.34 15.60 -15.10
CA ILE A 89 0.15 16.22 -15.69
C ILE A 89 0.22 17.73 -15.64
N LEU A 90 0.65 18.31 -14.52
CA LEU A 90 0.76 19.76 -14.43
C LEU A 90 1.87 20.31 -15.35
N ALA A 91 2.90 19.51 -15.63
CA ALA A 91 3.97 19.84 -16.57
C ALA A 91 3.60 19.63 -18.04
N THR A 92 2.46 18.99 -18.35
CA THR A 92 2.09 18.65 -19.73
C THR A 92 0.67 19.10 -20.05
N ALA A 93 0.46 19.69 -21.24
CA ALA A 93 -0.87 20.08 -21.70
C ALA A 93 -1.70 18.90 -22.27
N VAL A 94 -1.31 17.65 -21.98
CA VAL A 94 -1.95 16.44 -22.55
C VAL A 94 -3.24 16.11 -21.81
N LEU A 95 -3.26 16.26 -20.49
CA LEU A 95 -4.41 15.98 -19.64
C LEU A 95 -4.89 17.27 -18.96
N PRO A 96 -6.18 17.37 -18.62
CA PRO A 96 -6.70 18.51 -17.87
C PRO A 96 -5.93 18.74 -16.55
N GLY A 97 -5.39 19.96 -16.35
CA GLY A 97 -4.57 20.27 -15.19
C GLY A 97 -5.26 20.08 -13.84
N TRP A 98 -6.60 20.22 -13.77
CA TRP A 98 -7.37 19.97 -12.56
C TRP A 98 -7.27 18.52 -12.07
N LEU A 99 -7.11 17.56 -12.99
CA LEU A 99 -6.83 16.17 -12.62
C LEU A 99 -5.52 16.10 -11.85
N GLY A 100 -4.51 16.87 -12.27
CA GLY A 100 -3.23 17.05 -11.59
C GLY A 100 -3.38 17.55 -10.15
N VAL A 101 -4.19 18.60 -9.94
CA VAL A 101 -4.37 19.24 -8.64
C VAL A 101 -5.04 18.32 -7.62
N ILE A 102 -6.11 17.62 -8.01
CA ILE A 102 -6.86 16.73 -7.10
C ILE A 102 -5.98 15.58 -6.56
N ARG A 103 -4.93 15.18 -7.29
CA ARG A 103 -3.99 14.12 -6.90
C ARG A 103 -3.14 14.47 -5.71
N VAL A 104 -2.78 15.75 -5.57
CA VAL A 104 -1.84 16.21 -4.55
C VAL A 104 -2.31 15.86 -3.13
N PRO A 105 -3.53 16.22 -2.70
CA PRO A 105 -4.01 15.84 -1.37
C PRO A 105 -4.11 14.31 -1.18
N ILE A 106 -4.47 13.56 -2.22
CA ILE A 106 -4.53 12.09 -2.18
C ILE A 106 -3.14 11.50 -1.94
N GLY A 107 -2.13 11.95 -2.70
CA GLY A 107 -0.75 11.50 -2.56
C GLY A 107 -0.17 11.84 -1.18
N VAL A 108 -0.45 13.05 -0.67
CA VAL A 108 -0.04 13.46 0.69
C VAL A 108 -0.73 12.61 1.76
N ALA A 109 -2.02 12.33 1.63
CA ALA A 109 -2.75 11.49 2.58
C ALA A 109 -2.19 10.06 2.63
N LEU A 110 -1.82 9.48 1.48
CA LEU A 110 -1.13 8.18 1.43
C LEU A 110 0.25 8.24 2.09
N LEU A 111 1.03 9.30 1.87
CA LEU A 111 2.31 9.48 2.54
C LEU A 111 2.17 9.60 4.07
N ILE A 112 1.13 10.27 4.56
CA ILE A 112 0.82 10.32 5.99
C ILE A 112 0.57 8.92 6.55
N GLY A 113 -0.10 8.05 5.76
CA GLY A 113 -0.29 6.64 6.08
C GLY A 113 0.99 5.89 6.44
N THR A 114 2.12 6.23 5.81
CA THR A 114 3.42 5.58 6.09
C THR A 114 3.86 5.73 7.55
N LEU A 115 3.41 6.79 8.22
CA LEU A 115 3.78 7.13 9.59
C LEU A 115 2.98 6.35 10.62
N GLU A 116 1.98 5.57 10.21
CA GLU A 116 1.11 4.80 11.11
C GLU A 116 1.89 3.87 12.04
N PHE A 117 3.03 3.36 11.56
CA PHE A 117 3.82 2.35 12.26
C PHE A 117 5.26 2.79 12.59
N VAL A 118 5.53 4.11 12.55
CA VAL A 118 6.87 4.65 12.84
C VAL A 118 6.89 5.37 14.20
N GLY A 119 7.99 5.21 14.94
CA GLY A 119 8.22 5.93 16.19
C GLY A 119 7.28 5.47 17.33
N PRO A 120 6.80 6.38 18.19
CA PRO A 120 5.93 6.02 19.32
C PRO A 120 4.64 5.28 18.93
N ASN A 121 4.20 5.43 17.68
CA ASN A 121 2.98 4.83 17.14
C ASN A 121 3.18 3.38 16.66
N GLU A 122 4.41 2.84 16.66
CA GLU A 122 4.69 1.49 16.16
C GLU A 122 3.87 0.41 16.88
N LYS A 123 3.73 0.54 18.21
CA LYS A 123 3.04 -0.45 19.06
C LYS A 123 1.51 -0.37 18.99
N ASP A 124 0.96 0.84 18.97
CA ASP A 124 -0.47 1.08 19.13
C ASP A 124 -1.14 1.53 17.81
N GLY A 125 -0.33 1.75 16.75
CA GLY A 125 -0.73 2.41 15.51
C GLY A 125 -0.96 3.91 15.69
N TRP A 126 -1.06 4.66 14.59
CA TRP A 126 -1.58 6.03 14.60
C TRP A 126 -3.04 6.03 14.14
N PRO A 127 -4.02 6.22 15.03
CA PRO A 127 -5.44 6.09 14.68
C PRO A 127 -5.91 7.01 13.55
N LEU A 128 -5.31 8.20 13.45
CA LEU A 128 -5.62 9.14 12.38
C LEU A 128 -5.16 8.60 11.02
N ALA A 129 -3.94 8.04 10.94
CA ALA A 129 -3.42 7.45 9.72
C ALA A 129 -4.25 6.22 9.30
N GLY A 130 -4.57 5.33 10.25
CA GLY A 130 -5.43 4.17 9.99
C GLY A 130 -6.83 4.54 9.48
N THR A 131 -7.34 5.72 9.84
CA THR A 131 -8.62 6.25 9.31
C THR A 131 -8.45 6.91 7.94
N ILE A 132 -7.37 7.66 7.73
CA ILE A 132 -7.15 8.45 6.51
C ILE A 132 -6.82 7.57 5.31
N VAL A 133 -6.10 6.47 5.54
CA VAL A 133 -5.57 5.60 4.48
C VAL A 133 -6.69 4.92 3.67
N PRO A 134 -7.70 4.28 4.27
CA PRO A 134 -8.82 3.70 3.52
C PRO A 134 -9.54 4.74 2.65
N ILE A 135 -9.78 5.94 3.20
CA ILE A 135 -10.42 7.05 2.48
C ILE A 135 -9.55 7.49 1.30
N ALA A 136 -8.24 7.65 1.54
CA ALA A 136 -7.28 8.03 0.51
C ALA A 136 -7.21 6.97 -0.62
N TYR A 137 -7.24 5.68 -0.30
CA TYR A 137 -7.27 4.61 -1.30
C TYR A 137 -8.55 4.61 -2.13
N VAL A 138 -9.72 4.83 -1.52
CA VAL A 138 -10.97 4.95 -2.28
C VAL A 138 -10.92 6.16 -3.21
N ALA A 139 -10.49 7.31 -2.71
CA ALA A 139 -10.32 8.51 -3.53
C ALA A 139 -9.33 8.29 -4.68
N TRP A 140 -8.21 7.61 -4.39
CA TRP A 140 -7.20 7.22 -5.38
C TRP A 140 -7.76 6.26 -6.43
N SER A 141 -8.56 5.26 -6.06
CA SER A 141 -9.19 4.33 -7.01
C SER A 141 -10.19 5.04 -7.92
N LEU A 142 -11.07 5.90 -7.38
CA LEU A 142 -12.01 6.70 -8.17
C LEU A 142 -11.27 7.58 -9.17
N TRP A 143 -10.19 8.19 -8.72
CA TRP A 143 -9.35 9.01 -9.53
C TRP A 143 -8.61 8.23 -10.64
N LEU A 144 -8.15 7.00 -10.38
CA LEU A 144 -7.53 6.15 -11.40
C LEU A 144 -8.51 5.82 -12.52
N ILE A 145 -9.77 5.55 -12.16
CA ILE A 145 -10.85 5.33 -13.12
C ILE A 145 -11.03 6.58 -13.99
N LEU A 146 -11.13 7.76 -13.38
CA LEU A 146 -11.23 9.02 -14.12
C LEU A 146 -10.03 9.24 -15.05
N LEU A 147 -8.81 9.01 -14.57
CA LEU A 147 -7.61 9.08 -15.39
C LEU A 147 -7.68 8.14 -16.59
N GLY A 148 -8.11 6.89 -16.39
CA GLY A 148 -8.29 5.90 -17.45
C GLY A 148 -9.28 6.38 -18.52
N VAL A 149 -10.41 6.97 -18.10
CA VAL A 149 -11.41 7.55 -19.03
C VAL A 149 -10.78 8.66 -19.87
N PHE A 150 -10.08 9.62 -19.26
CA PHE A 150 -9.42 10.72 -19.98
C PHE A 150 -8.21 10.31 -20.83
N LEU A 151 -7.68 9.11 -20.65
CA LEU A 151 -6.62 8.56 -21.51
C LEU A 151 -7.17 7.85 -22.75
N ILE A 152 -8.45 7.44 -22.72
CA ILE A 152 -9.11 6.73 -23.82
C ILE A 152 -9.80 7.71 -24.78
N ILE A 153 -10.34 8.81 -24.26
CA ILE A 153 -11.01 9.88 -25.01
C ILE A 153 -9.97 10.85 -25.56
#